data_AF-A0A9Q0K8Z1-F1
#
_entry.id   AF-A0A9Q0K8Z1-F1
#
_cell.length_a   1.000
_cell.length_b   1.000
_cell.length_c   1.000
_cell.angle_alpha   90.00
_cell.angle_beta   90.00
_cell.angle_gamma   90.00
#
_symmetry.space_group_name_H-M   'P 1'
#
loop_
_entity.id
_entity.type
_entity.pdbx_description
1 polymer ?
#
loop_
_entity_poly.entity_id
_entity_poly.type
_entity_poly.pdbx_seq_one_letter_code
_entity_poly.pdbx_strand_id
1 'polypeptide(L)'
;MWEAATDNRRVYTNTVNGNQKNFSLAPSKKNTTAGGWVAMDDSTGEVLWSTGNPSNPTAYGPVTLANGVLFAGSTNSKGAIYAMSAAKGSILWSYNTGVPVNSGMSVSNGCIYVGKGGRADLGNPNTTLHAFCVIDDE
;
A
#
# COMPACT_ATOMS: atom_id res chain seq x y z
N MET A 1 1.79 -15.02 6.56
CA MET A 1 1.98 -13.65 7.08
C MET A 1 2.51 -12.85 5.89
N TRP A 2 1.71 -11.99 5.28
CA TRP A 2 2.18 -11.15 4.17
C TRP A 2 2.44 -9.74 4.73
N GLU A 3 3.55 -9.16 4.29
CA GLU A 3 4.51 -8.37 5.08
C GLU A 3 4.00 -7.05 5.66
N ALA A 4 4.33 -6.85 6.94
CA ALA A 4 4.28 -5.54 7.60
C ALA A 4 5.65 -4.86 7.46
N ALA A 5 5.64 -3.53 7.36
CA ALA A 5 6.86 -2.73 7.42
C ALA A 5 6.98 -2.07 8.79
N THR A 6 8.20 -1.72 9.21
CA THR A 6 8.42 -1.01 10.46
C THR A 6 9.39 0.15 10.26
N ASP A 7 9.23 1.20 11.05
CA ASP A 7 10.33 2.10 11.40
C ASP A 7 10.66 1.91 12.90
N ASN A 8 11.61 2.66 13.45
CA ASN A 8 12.00 2.59 14.87
C ASN A 8 10.91 3.09 15.87
N ARG A 9 9.66 3.21 15.43
CA ARG A 9 8.53 3.74 16.23
C ARG A 9 7.16 3.19 15.83
N ARG A 10 7.00 2.67 14.62
CA ARG A 10 5.70 2.34 14.04
C ARG A 10 5.73 1.02 13.29
N VAL A 11 4.63 0.30 13.41
CA VAL A 11 4.30 -0.86 12.59
C VAL A 11 3.28 -0.45 11.54
N TYR A 12 3.59 -0.75 10.28
CA TYR A 12 2.75 -0.47 9.12
C TYR A 12 2.21 -1.77 8.54
N THR A 13 0.91 -1.85 8.31
CA THR A 13 0.32 -3.04 7.69
C THR A 13 -0.96 -2.71 6.92
N ASN A 14 -1.45 -3.68 6.18
CA ASN A 14 -2.72 -3.61 5.48
C ASN A 14 -3.89 -4.01 6.40
N THR A 15 -5.03 -3.34 6.20
CA THR A 15 -6.31 -3.69 6.81
C THR A 15 -7.15 -4.39 5.75
N VAL A 16 -7.40 -5.68 5.93
CA VAL A 16 -8.21 -6.49 5.01
C VAL A 16 -9.68 -6.43 5.41
N ASN A 17 -10.55 -6.07 4.46
CA ASN A 17 -12.00 -6.07 4.65
C ASN A 17 -12.67 -6.87 3.51
N GLY A 18 -12.41 -8.18 3.47
CA GLY A 18 -12.87 -9.05 2.37
C GLY A 18 -14.39 -9.16 2.21
N ASN A 19 -15.14 -8.90 3.29
CA ASN A 19 -16.61 -8.92 3.28
C ASN A 19 -17.23 -7.53 3.00
N GLN A 20 -16.41 -6.51 2.71
CA GLN A 20 -16.84 -5.13 2.46
C GLN A 20 -17.80 -4.57 3.52
N LYS A 21 -17.62 -4.96 4.78
CA LYS A 21 -18.47 -4.48 5.87
C LYS A 21 -18.15 -3.02 6.16
N ASN A 22 -19.16 -2.24 6.53
CA ASN A 22 -18.94 -0.89 7.04
C ASN A 22 -18.04 -0.97 8.28
N PHE A 23 -16.92 -0.24 8.26
CA PHE A 23 -16.10 0.00 9.45
C PHE A 23 -15.56 1.43 9.44
N SER A 24 -15.19 1.92 10.62
CA SER A 24 -14.65 3.26 10.79
C SER A 24 -13.12 3.21 10.89
N LEU A 25 -12.45 4.04 10.11
CA LEU A 25 -11.01 4.26 10.17
C LEU A 25 -10.64 4.92 11.52
N ALA A 26 -9.59 4.44 12.17
CA ALA A 26 -9.03 5.10 13.35
C ALA A 26 -7.82 5.99 12.96
N PRO A 27 -7.61 7.15 13.60
CA PRO A 27 -8.46 7.79 14.61
C PRO A 27 -9.58 8.66 13.99
N SER A 28 -9.60 8.84 12.66
CA SER A 28 -10.47 9.81 11.99
C SER A 28 -11.98 9.55 12.09
N LYS A 29 -12.38 8.32 12.44
CA LYS A 29 -13.76 7.80 12.46
C LYS A 29 -14.48 7.89 11.11
N LYS A 30 -13.74 8.08 10.01
CA LYS A 30 -14.31 8.08 8.66
C LYS A 30 -14.76 6.67 8.29
N ASN A 31 -15.99 6.52 7.82
CA ASN A 31 -16.52 5.23 7.39
C ASN A 31 -15.97 4.82 6.02
N THR A 32 -15.70 3.53 5.85
CA THR A 32 -15.34 2.92 4.59
C THR A 32 -15.80 1.47 4.54
N THR A 33 -15.96 0.93 3.33
CA THR A 33 -16.18 -0.50 3.05
C THR A 33 -14.97 -1.14 2.37
N ALA A 34 -13.99 -0.32 1.95
CA ALA A 34 -12.74 -0.79 1.36
C ALA A 34 -11.87 -1.50 2.41
N GLY A 35 -10.79 -2.15 1.99
CA GLY A 35 -9.65 -2.35 2.89
C GLY A 35 -8.86 -1.05 3.07
N GLY A 36 -7.64 -1.15 3.57
CA GLY A 36 -6.80 0.03 3.68
C GLY A 36 -5.43 -0.29 4.24
N TRP A 37 -4.81 0.73 4.80
CA TRP A 37 -3.50 0.64 5.45
C TRP A 37 -3.55 1.37 6.78
N VAL A 38 -2.71 0.93 7.70
CA VAL A 38 -2.68 1.43 9.07
C VAL A 38 -1.23 1.57 9.53
N ALA A 39 -0.98 2.58 10.36
CA ALA A 39 0.20 2.63 11.21
C ALA A 39 -0.22 2.55 12.67
N MET A 40 0.52 1.74 13.43
CA MET A 40 0.36 1.59 14.87
C MET A 40 1.67 1.96 15.57
N ASP A 41 1.58 2.51 16.76
CA ASP A 41 2.75 2.67 17.64
C ASP A 41 3.30 1.27 18.00
N ASP A 42 4.61 1.09 17.89
CA ASP A 42 5.25 -0.21 18.09
C ASP A 42 5.23 -0.68 19.56
N SER A 43 5.17 0.26 20.50
CA SER A 43 5.21 0.00 21.93
C SER A 43 3.83 -0.17 22.55
N THR A 44 2.82 0.57 22.05
CA THR A 44 1.47 0.57 22.62
C THR A 44 0.43 -0.17 21.77
N GLY A 45 0.70 -0.36 20.48
CA GLY A 45 -0.28 -0.87 19.52
C GLY A 45 -1.39 0.13 19.16
N GLU A 46 -1.31 1.38 19.62
CA GLU A 46 -2.30 2.42 19.29
C GLU A 46 -2.26 2.74 17.79
N VAL A 47 -3.43 2.80 17.14
CA VAL A 47 -3.53 3.23 15.75
C VAL A 47 -3.27 4.73 15.63
N LEU A 48 -2.13 5.07 15.04
CA LEU A 48 -1.70 6.46 14.80
C LEU A 48 -2.42 7.07 13.61
N TRP A 49 -2.62 6.29 12.54
CA TRP A 49 -3.42 6.68 11.38
C TRP A 49 -3.94 5.44 10.64
N SER A 50 -5.03 5.60 9.91
CA SER A 50 -5.49 4.62 8.91
C SER A 50 -6.06 5.31 7.68
N THR A 51 -5.82 4.69 6.53
CA THR A 51 -6.18 5.20 5.21
C THR A 51 -6.93 4.11 4.47
N GLY A 52 -8.20 4.35 4.14
CA GLY A 52 -8.96 3.44 3.30
C GLY A 52 -8.42 3.43 1.87
N ASN A 53 -8.40 2.26 1.23
CA ASN A 53 -7.97 2.11 -0.15
C ASN A 53 -8.91 2.93 -1.07
N PRO A 54 -8.42 4.00 -1.73
CA PRO A 54 -9.28 4.86 -2.56
C PRO A 54 -9.86 4.14 -3.78
N SER A 55 -9.23 3.05 -4.21
CA SER A 55 -9.74 2.22 -5.31
C SER A 55 -10.92 1.34 -4.91
N ASN A 56 -11.25 1.27 -3.62
CA ASN A 56 -12.35 0.50 -3.01
C ASN A 56 -12.22 -1.04 -2.86
N PRO A 57 -11.20 -1.77 -3.38
CA PRO A 57 -11.05 -3.18 -3.01
C PRO A 57 -10.42 -3.30 -1.62
N THR A 58 -10.39 -4.52 -1.12
CA THR A 58 -9.56 -4.84 0.04
C THR A 58 -8.07 -4.77 -0.31
N ALA A 59 -7.25 -4.32 0.63
CA ALA A 59 -5.81 -4.23 0.46
C ALA A 59 -5.19 -5.56 0.86
N TYR A 60 -5.00 -6.48 -0.09
CA TYR A 60 -4.40 -7.80 0.18
C TYR A 60 -2.88 -7.79 0.16
N GLY A 61 -2.28 -6.86 -0.58
CA GLY A 61 -0.84 -6.81 -0.78
C GLY A 61 -0.09 -6.30 0.46
N PRO A 62 1.19 -6.68 0.61
CA PRO A 62 2.06 -6.14 1.64
C PRO A 62 2.31 -4.63 1.43
N VAL A 63 2.92 -4.01 2.43
CA VAL A 63 3.38 -2.62 2.37
C VAL A 63 4.90 -2.54 2.36
N THR A 64 5.45 -1.58 1.63
CA THR A 64 6.89 -1.32 1.56
C THR A 64 7.18 0.06 2.13
N LEU A 65 8.15 0.19 3.02
CA LEU A 65 8.57 1.48 3.58
C LEU A 65 9.95 1.88 3.04
N ALA A 66 10.07 3.12 2.55
CA ALA A 66 11.38 3.72 2.26
C ALA A 66 11.35 5.23 2.47
N ASN A 67 12.38 5.78 3.10
CA ASN A 67 12.58 7.22 3.27
C ASN A 67 11.33 7.98 3.76
N GLY A 68 10.58 7.41 4.71
CA GLY A 68 9.37 8.03 5.27
C GLY A 68 8.14 7.98 4.33
N VAL A 69 8.20 7.19 3.26
CA VAL A 69 7.10 6.95 2.32
C VAL A 69 6.71 5.48 2.37
N LEU A 70 5.42 5.23 2.62
CA LEU A 70 4.82 3.90 2.60
C LEU A 70 4.19 3.66 1.23
N PHE A 71 4.58 2.59 0.57
CA PHE A 71 4.08 2.17 -0.72
C PHE A 71 3.14 0.98 -0.56
N ALA A 72 2.00 1.05 -1.23
CA ALA A 72 1.05 -0.07 -1.26
C ALA A 72 0.31 -0.20 -2.59
N GLY A 73 0.02 -1.44 -2.96
CA GLY A 73 -0.73 -1.78 -4.18
C GLY A 73 -2.22 -2.01 -3.91
N SER A 74 -3.03 -1.75 -4.94
CA SER A 74 -4.45 -2.07 -4.99
C SER A 74 -4.72 -3.20 -5.99
N THR A 75 -5.62 -4.11 -5.61
CA THR A 75 -6.03 -5.24 -6.43
C THR A 75 -7.21 -4.92 -7.37
N ASN A 76 -7.58 -3.65 -7.52
CA ASN A 76 -8.55 -3.26 -8.54
C ASN A 76 -7.97 -3.45 -9.94
N SER A 77 -8.82 -3.49 -10.95
CA SER A 77 -8.41 -3.69 -12.35
C SER A 77 -7.41 -2.65 -12.86
N LYS A 78 -7.45 -1.41 -12.34
CA LYS A 78 -6.49 -0.36 -12.69
C LYS A 78 -5.10 -0.55 -12.06
N GLY A 79 -4.99 -1.34 -10.99
CA GLY A 79 -3.70 -1.64 -10.39
C GLY A 79 -3.03 -0.44 -9.75
N ALA A 80 -3.79 0.40 -9.04
CA ALA A 80 -3.23 1.61 -8.47
C ALA A 80 -2.15 1.26 -7.43
N ILE A 81 -0.98 1.86 -7.57
CA ILE A 81 0.00 1.98 -6.48
C ILE A 81 -0.19 3.33 -5.81
N TYR A 82 -0.02 3.36 -4.49
CA TYR A 82 -0.13 4.55 -3.67
C TYR A 82 1.16 4.75 -2.90
N ALA A 83 1.71 5.96 -2.98
CA ALA A 83 2.74 6.42 -2.06
C ALA A 83 2.08 7.30 -1.00
N MET A 84 2.30 6.97 0.27
CA MET A 84 1.69 7.62 1.42
C MET A 84 2.78 8.15 2.34
N SER A 85 2.54 9.28 2.98
CA SER A 85 3.39 9.74 4.09
C SER A 85 3.33 8.72 5.22
N ALA A 86 4.47 8.13 5.59
CA ALA A 86 4.53 7.17 6.68
C ALA A 86 4.16 7.81 8.04
N ALA A 87 4.33 9.12 8.18
CA ALA A 87 3.97 9.85 9.39
C ALA A 87 2.48 10.17 9.49
N LYS A 88 1.79 10.40 8.36
CA LYS A 88 0.43 10.96 8.34
C LYS A 88 -0.63 10.08 7.67
N GLY A 89 -0.23 9.05 6.93
CA GLY A 89 -1.12 8.24 6.10
C GLY A 89 -1.71 8.96 4.88
N SER A 90 -1.37 10.24 4.67
CA SER A 90 -1.84 11.02 3.52
C SER A 90 -1.19 10.54 2.23
N ILE A 91 -1.99 10.33 1.19
CA ILE A 91 -1.51 9.95 -0.15
C ILE A 91 -0.74 11.13 -0.74
N LEU A 92 0.52 10.89 -1.10
CA LEU A 92 1.40 11.83 -1.76
C LEU A 92 1.19 11.79 -3.28
N TRP A 93 1.10 10.58 -3.83
CA TRP A 93 0.81 10.35 -5.24
C TRP A 93 0.23 8.94 -5.47
N SER A 94 -0.36 8.73 -6.65
CA SER A 94 -0.79 7.42 -7.10
C SER A 94 -0.49 7.21 -8.59
N TYR A 95 -0.33 5.96 -9.00
CA TYR A 95 -0.11 5.58 -10.39
C TYR A 95 -0.85 4.29 -10.74
N ASN A 96 -1.50 4.24 -11.90
CA ASN A 96 -2.21 3.05 -12.35
C ASN A 96 -1.29 2.18 -13.22
N THR A 97 -0.92 1.00 -12.73
CA THR A 97 -0.09 0.03 -13.46
C THR A 97 -0.86 -0.71 -14.57
N GLY A 98 -2.19 -0.57 -14.58
CA GLY A 98 -3.09 -1.17 -15.56
C GLY A 98 -3.45 -2.63 -15.29
N VAL A 99 -2.96 -3.24 -14.21
CA VAL A 99 -3.40 -4.56 -13.74
C VAL A 99 -3.34 -4.66 -12.21
N PRO A 100 -4.13 -5.53 -11.57
CA PRO A 100 -4.11 -5.70 -10.11
C PRO A 100 -2.70 -5.88 -9.52
N VAL A 101 -2.40 -5.11 -8.48
CA VAL A 101 -1.14 -5.21 -7.73
C VAL A 101 -1.43 -5.79 -6.35
N ASN A 102 -1.02 -7.03 -6.13
CA ASN A 102 -1.15 -7.74 -4.85
C ASN A 102 0.21 -8.14 -4.24
N SER A 103 1.31 -7.75 -4.88
CA SER A 103 2.69 -8.04 -4.45
C SER A 103 3.32 -6.85 -3.75
N GLY A 104 4.39 -7.13 -3.00
CA GLY A 104 5.26 -6.08 -2.46
C GLY A 104 6.08 -5.39 -3.54
N MET A 105 6.73 -4.31 -3.11
CA MET A 105 7.62 -3.51 -3.95
C MET A 105 9.03 -3.60 -3.36
N SER A 106 10.04 -3.73 -4.21
CA SER A 106 11.43 -3.67 -3.76
C SER A 106 11.97 -2.24 -3.89
N VAL A 107 12.91 -1.89 -3.03
CA VAL A 107 13.51 -0.55 -2.97
C VAL A 107 15.01 -0.70 -3.17
N SER A 108 15.58 0.05 -4.11
CA SER A 108 17.03 0.13 -4.31
C SER A 108 17.39 1.44 -5.00
N ASN A 109 18.51 2.05 -4.62
CA ASN A 109 19.09 3.24 -5.28
C ASN A 109 18.08 4.37 -5.54
N GLY A 110 17.25 4.71 -4.54
CA GLY A 110 16.25 5.79 -4.68
C GLY A 110 15.03 5.44 -5.54
N CYS A 111 14.93 4.19 -6.01
CA CYS A 111 13.82 3.69 -6.81
C CYS A 111 13.00 2.65 -6.07
N ILE A 112 11.69 2.65 -6.31
CA ILE A 112 10.83 1.49 -6.05
C ILE A 112 10.63 0.72 -7.35
N TYR A 113 10.54 -0.60 -7.24
CA TYR A 113 10.27 -1.50 -8.35
C TYR A 113 9.01 -2.30 -8.08
N VAL A 114 8.10 -2.30 -9.05
CA VAL A 114 6.79 -2.93 -8.96
C VAL A 114 6.63 -3.92 -10.10
N GLY A 115 6.56 -5.20 -9.74
CA GLY A 115 6.25 -6.27 -10.68
C GLY A 115 4.78 -6.19 -11.11
N LYS A 116 4.53 -6.26 -12.41
CA LYS A 116 3.18 -6.31 -12.97
C LYS A 116 2.66 -7.75 -12.88
N GLY A 117 2.35 -8.24 -11.68
CA GLY A 117 2.14 -9.67 -11.43
C GLY A 117 1.14 -9.99 -10.32
N GLY A 118 -0.11 -9.56 -10.47
CA GLY A 118 -1.23 -10.12 -9.71
C GLY A 118 -1.56 -11.53 -10.19
N ARG A 119 -2.11 -12.40 -9.32
CA ARG A 119 -2.76 -13.65 -9.76
C ARG A 119 -3.95 -13.29 -10.66
N ALA A 120 -3.68 -13.05 -11.93
CA ALA A 120 -4.63 -13.20 -13.01
C ALA A 120 -4.46 -14.66 -13.43
N ASP A 121 -5.42 -15.49 -13.04
CA ASP A 121 -5.88 -16.66 -13.78
C ASP A 121 -4.82 -17.29 -14.69
N LEU A 122 -4.15 -18.36 -14.21
CA LEU A 122 -3.23 -19.29 -14.91
C LEU A 122 -3.20 -19.20 -16.45
N GLY A 123 -2.69 -18.12 -17.05
CA GLY A 123 -2.91 -17.96 -18.50
C GLY A 123 -2.16 -16.87 -19.24
N ASN A 124 -1.60 -15.83 -18.59
CA ASN A 124 -0.72 -14.90 -19.31
C ASN A 124 0.41 -14.36 -18.44
N PRO A 125 1.67 -14.80 -18.65
CA PRO A 125 2.82 -14.22 -17.98
C PRO A 125 2.95 -12.76 -18.41
N ASN A 126 2.93 -11.87 -17.43
CA ASN A 126 3.20 -10.46 -17.65
C ASN A 126 4.64 -10.17 -17.24
N THR A 127 5.42 -9.62 -18.17
CA THR A 127 6.87 -9.40 -18.02
C THR A 127 7.21 -7.94 -17.75
N THR A 128 6.22 -7.08 -17.50
CA THR A 128 6.48 -5.65 -17.27
C THR A 128 6.89 -5.38 -15.81
N LEU A 129 7.93 -4.57 -15.65
CA LEU A 129 8.37 -3.99 -14.39
C LEU A 129 8.22 -2.48 -14.48
N HIS A 130 7.62 -1.85 -13.47
CA HIS A 130 7.60 -0.40 -13.34
C HIS A 130 8.64 0.03 -12.29
N ALA A 131 9.40 1.08 -12.59
CA ALA A 131 10.31 1.71 -11.63
C ALA A 131 9.92 3.18 -11.44
N PHE A 132 9.89 3.64 -10.19
CA PHE A 132 9.68 5.05 -9.86
C PHE A 132 10.84 5.50 -9.00
N CYS A 133 11.62 6.44 -9.51
CA CYS A 133 12.88 6.90 -8.91
C CYS A 133 12.77 8.37 -8.52
N VAL A 134 13.44 8.73 -7.42
CA VAL A 134 13.82 10.12 -7.20
C VAL A 134 14.97 10.43 -8.15
N ILE A 135 14.83 11.48 -8.95
CA ILE A 135 15.92 12.04 -9.73
C ILE A 135 16.41 13.22 -8.91
N ASP A 136 17.65 13.15 -8.44
CA ASP A 136 18.30 14.33 -7.89
C ASP A 136 18.63 15.24 -9.08
N ASP A 137 18.00 16.42 -9.13
CA ASP A 137 18.46 17.48 -10.03
C ASP A 137 19.74 18.06 -9.41
N GLU A 138 20.89 17.86 -10.08
CA GLU A 138 22.14 18.58 -9.77
C GLU A 138 22.03 20.08 -10.07
#